data_AF-A0AAP0E924-F1
#
_entry.id   AF-A0AAP0E924-F1
#
_cell.length_a   1.000
_cell.length_b   1.000
_cell.length_c   1.000
_cell.angle_alpha   90.00
_cell.angle_beta   90.00
_cell.angle_gamma   90.00
#
_symmetry.space_group_name_H-M   'P 1'
#
loop_
_entity.id
_entity.type
_entity.pdbx_description
1 polymer ?
#
loop_
_entity_poly.entity_id
_entity_poly.type
_entity_poly.pdbx_seq_one_letter_code
_entity_poly.pdbx_strand_id
1 'polypeptide(L)'
;MASIPNPSIHLSQSPKPTFISPKLHNTTIKPPNSDQKVVIHGGLKLSGHVEISGSKNSALAVLAGTLCCSGASKLRNVPDISDVRTMVSILRSLGVRVDTCGGEVVVDADGILSVDPCCEEVRKMRAGFFCSRPLIARIGEAVVALPGGCDIGTRPVDLFFNGLRALGAVVELRIRRAVAVACVPDFGWASHIESVDKLYD
;
A
#
# COMPACT_ATOMS: atom_id res chain seq x y z
N MET A 1 51.64 17.09 -7.51
CA MET A 1 50.44 16.22 -7.60
C MET A 1 49.23 17.08 -7.30
N ALA A 2 48.44 17.42 -8.32
CA ALA A 2 47.34 18.37 -8.20
C ALA A 2 46.13 17.73 -7.53
N SER A 3 45.64 18.36 -6.46
CA SER A 3 44.42 18.02 -5.74
C SER A 3 43.20 18.42 -6.57
N ILE A 4 42.32 17.45 -6.87
CA ILE A 4 41.05 17.69 -7.54
C ILE A 4 40.07 18.29 -6.52
N PRO A 5 39.41 19.44 -6.80
CA PRO A 5 38.39 19.97 -5.92
C PRO A 5 37.11 19.15 -6.01
N ASN A 6 36.57 18.78 -4.85
CA ASN A 6 35.29 18.09 -4.69
C ASN A 6 34.14 19.05 -5.06
N PRO A 7 33.28 18.76 -6.05
CA PRO A 7 32.17 19.64 -6.37
C PRO A 7 31.08 19.46 -5.32
N SER A 8 30.81 20.50 -4.54
CA SER A 8 29.65 20.56 -3.66
C SER A 8 28.38 20.49 -4.51
N ILE A 9 27.79 19.30 -4.62
CA ILE A 9 26.48 19.11 -5.23
C ILE A 9 25.47 19.76 -4.29
N HIS A 10 25.06 20.99 -4.60
CA HIS A 10 23.87 21.59 -4.03
C HIS A 10 22.68 20.73 -4.47
N LEU A 11 22.25 19.79 -3.61
CA LEU A 11 20.95 19.17 -3.69
C LEU A 11 19.90 20.28 -3.53
N SER A 12 19.44 20.81 -4.67
CA SER A 12 18.25 21.64 -4.77
C SER A 12 17.11 20.89 -4.09
N GLN A 13 16.73 21.31 -2.88
CA GLN A 13 15.58 20.76 -2.19
C GLN A 13 14.37 20.97 -3.10
N SER A 14 13.84 19.86 -3.62
CA SER A 14 12.57 19.89 -4.33
C SER A 14 11.50 20.46 -3.39
N PRO A 15 10.60 21.32 -3.87
CA PRO A 15 9.57 21.91 -3.02
C PRO A 15 8.76 20.79 -2.36
N LYS A 16 8.59 20.89 -1.04
CA LYS A 16 7.76 19.95 -0.25
C LYS A 16 6.37 19.87 -0.90
N PRO A 17 5.83 18.66 -1.17
CA PRO A 17 4.48 18.53 -1.68
C PRO A 17 3.48 19.15 -0.70
N THR A 18 2.81 20.20 -1.13
CA THR A 18 1.80 20.88 -0.32
C THR A 18 0.51 20.05 -0.32
N PHE A 19 0.05 19.66 0.88
CA PHE A 19 -1.29 19.11 1.07
C PHE A 19 -2.30 20.20 0.76
N ILE A 20 -3.13 20.00 -0.25
CA ILE A 20 -4.21 20.92 -0.60
C ILE A 20 -5.41 20.51 0.23
N SER A 21 -5.91 21.40 1.10
CA SER A 21 -7.20 21.18 1.77
C SER A 21 -8.28 20.99 0.69
N PRO A 22 -8.97 19.83 0.64
CA PRO A 22 -9.92 19.59 -0.44
C PRO A 22 -11.12 20.52 -0.27
N LYS A 23 -11.43 21.30 -1.32
CA LYS A 23 -12.79 21.81 -1.48
C LYS A 23 -13.67 20.60 -1.74
N LEU A 24 -14.56 20.31 -0.80
CA LEU A 24 -15.48 19.19 -0.84
C LEU A 24 -16.44 19.35 -2.04
N HIS A 25 -16.08 18.80 -3.21
CA HIS A 25 -17.06 18.50 -4.24
C HIS A 25 -17.67 17.13 -3.90
N ASN A 26 -18.79 17.17 -3.18
CA ASN A 26 -19.67 16.03 -3.01
C ASN A 26 -20.35 15.72 -4.36
N THR A 27 -19.61 15.16 -5.30
CA THR A 27 -20.22 14.39 -6.38
C THR A 27 -20.47 12.99 -5.81
N THR A 28 -21.67 12.80 -5.26
CA THR A 28 -22.16 11.50 -4.83
C THR A 28 -22.29 10.61 -6.06
N ILE A 29 -21.22 9.95 -6.47
CA ILE A 29 -21.28 8.89 -7.48
C ILE A 29 -21.96 7.72 -6.79
N LYS A 30 -23.26 7.57 -7.05
CA LYS A 30 -24.05 6.44 -6.58
C LYS A 30 -23.34 5.14 -7.02
N PRO A 31 -23.11 4.18 -6.11
CA PRO A 31 -22.51 2.91 -6.51
C PRO A 31 -23.34 2.29 -7.62
N PRO A 32 -22.69 1.73 -8.66
CA PRO A 32 -23.41 1.09 -9.76
C PRO A 32 -24.32 -0.01 -9.22
N ASN A 33 -25.57 -0.03 -9.68
CA ASN A 33 -26.51 -1.10 -9.36
C ASN A 33 -25.91 -2.45 -9.80
N SER A 34 -26.16 -3.52 -9.04
CA SER A 34 -25.63 -4.88 -9.27
C SER A 34 -25.98 -5.49 -10.64
N ASP A 35 -26.86 -4.83 -11.41
CA ASP A 35 -27.32 -5.23 -12.75
C ASP A 35 -26.72 -4.40 -13.88
N GLN A 36 -25.64 -3.65 -13.67
CA GLN A 36 -24.99 -2.94 -14.77
C GLN A 36 -24.46 -3.91 -15.83
N LYS A 37 -25.02 -3.82 -17.03
CA LYS A 37 -24.63 -4.60 -18.20
C LYS A 37 -24.10 -3.68 -19.27
N VAL A 38 -23.00 -4.08 -19.90
CA VAL A 38 -22.51 -3.45 -21.13
C VAL A 38 -23.13 -4.20 -22.31
N VAL A 39 -23.99 -3.53 -23.08
CA VAL A 39 -24.59 -4.09 -24.30
C VAL A 39 -23.75 -3.64 -25.50
N ILE A 40 -23.22 -4.59 -26.26
CA ILE A 40 -22.36 -4.33 -27.41
C ILE A 40 -23.09 -4.77 -28.68
N HIS A 41 -23.31 -3.84 -29.60
CA HIS A 41 -23.79 -4.13 -30.95
C HIS A 41 -22.59 -4.30 -31.88
N GLY A 42 -22.38 -5.52 -32.39
CA GLY A 42 -21.27 -5.84 -33.28
C GLY A 42 -21.40 -5.22 -34.68
N GLY A 43 -20.40 -5.47 -35.54
CA GLY A 43 -20.41 -5.07 -36.95
C GLY A 43 -19.55 -3.84 -37.29
N LEU A 44 -18.98 -3.17 -36.29
CA LEU A 44 -18.10 -2.01 -36.48
C LEU A 44 -16.64 -2.36 -36.21
N LYS A 45 -15.72 -1.84 -37.05
CA LYS A 45 -14.28 -1.89 -36.78
C LYS A 45 -13.89 -0.75 -35.84
N LEU A 46 -13.05 -1.04 -34.85
CA LEU A 46 -12.47 0.00 -34.00
C LEU A 46 -11.53 0.90 -34.82
N SER A 47 -11.69 2.21 -34.70
CA SER A 47 -10.80 3.21 -35.32
C SER A 47 -10.72 4.45 -34.44
N GLY A 48 -9.53 5.06 -34.32
CA GLY A 48 -9.29 6.22 -33.47
C GLY A 48 -8.09 6.04 -32.54
N HIS A 49 -7.95 6.96 -31.57
CA HIS A 49 -6.90 6.95 -30.56
C HIS A 49 -7.53 6.85 -29.17
N VAL A 50 -6.85 6.15 -28.25
CA VAL A 50 -7.26 6.02 -26.84
C VAL A 50 -6.06 6.30 -25.95
N GLU A 51 -6.26 7.12 -24.92
CA GLU A 51 -5.25 7.34 -23.90
C GLU A 51 -5.23 6.15 -22.91
N ILE A 52 -4.03 5.64 -22.62
CA ILE A 52 -3.87 4.48 -21.74
C ILE A 52 -3.60 4.97 -20.31
N SER A 53 -4.49 4.62 -19.40
CA SER A 53 -4.31 4.88 -17.98
C SER A 53 -3.09 4.15 -17.40
N GLY A 54 -2.55 4.67 -16.30
CA GLY A 54 -1.47 4.01 -15.59
C GLY A 54 -1.77 2.58 -15.14
N SER A 55 -0.69 1.82 -14.89
CA SER A 55 -0.78 0.41 -14.47
C SER A 55 -1.31 0.28 -13.05
N LYS A 56 -2.43 -0.44 -12.88
CA LYS A 56 -2.99 -0.82 -11.58
C LYS A 56 -1.97 -1.51 -10.69
N ASN A 57 -1.34 -2.57 -11.19
CA ASN A 57 -0.49 -3.44 -10.36
C ASN A 57 0.78 -2.70 -9.90
N SER A 58 1.30 -1.81 -10.76
CA SER A 58 2.40 -0.93 -10.39
C SER A 58 1.97 0.09 -9.34
N ALA A 59 0.81 0.73 -9.53
CA ALA A 59 0.28 1.68 -8.56
C ALA A 59 0.06 1.05 -7.18
N LEU A 60 -0.51 -0.16 -7.09
CA LEU A 60 -0.73 -0.86 -5.82
C LEU A 60 0.58 -1.15 -5.06
N ALA A 61 1.60 -1.62 -5.77
CA ALA A 61 2.90 -1.90 -5.16
C ALA A 61 3.60 -0.61 -4.68
N VAL A 62 3.58 0.43 -5.50
CA VAL A 62 4.21 1.72 -5.16
C VAL A 62 3.46 2.41 -4.02
N LEU A 63 2.13 2.39 -4.01
CA LEU A 63 1.31 2.92 -2.92
C LEU A 63 1.65 2.25 -1.59
N ALA A 64 1.72 0.91 -1.54
CA ALA A 64 2.18 0.22 -0.34
C ALA A 64 3.62 0.64 0.02
N GLY A 65 4.52 0.70 -0.97
CA GLY A 65 5.92 1.09 -0.79
C GLY A 65 6.13 2.49 -0.21
N THR A 66 5.18 3.43 -0.39
CA THR A 66 5.26 4.76 0.24
C THR A 66 5.34 4.70 1.77
N LEU A 67 4.88 3.61 2.39
CA LEU A 67 5.02 3.38 3.82
C LEU A 67 6.49 3.34 4.27
N CYS A 68 7.45 3.02 3.40
CA CYS A 68 8.89 3.07 3.72
C CYS A 68 9.48 4.49 3.66
N CYS A 69 8.77 5.47 3.10
CA CYS A 69 9.32 6.79 2.83
C CYS A 69 9.02 7.75 3.98
N SER A 70 10.01 8.55 4.38
CA SER A 70 9.77 9.70 5.25
C SER A 70 9.20 10.87 4.46
N GLY A 71 8.26 11.60 5.06
CA GLY A 71 7.56 12.73 4.45
C GLY A 71 6.59 12.35 3.33
N ALA A 72 6.25 13.35 2.51
CA ALA A 72 5.22 13.22 1.49
C ALA A 72 5.77 12.64 0.17
N SER A 73 5.18 11.52 -0.27
CA SER A 73 5.39 10.89 -1.57
C SER A 73 4.28 11.29 -2.54
N LYS A 74 4.64 11.89 -3.68
CA LYS A 74 3.68 12.26 -4.73
C LYS A 74 3.75 11.28 -5.90
N LEU A 75 2.67 10.54 -6.12
CA LEU A 75 2.49 9.62 -7.23
C LEU A 75 1.64 10.26 -8.33
N ARG A 76 2.01 10.03 -9.58
CA ARG A 76 1.29 10.51 -10.77
C ARG A 76 0.88 9.34 -11.65
N ASN A 77 -0.10 9.58 -12.53
CA ASN A 77 -0.63 8.57 -13.43
C ASN A 77 -1.16 7.34 -12.67
N VAL A 78 -1.84 7.57 -11.55
CA VAL A 78 -2.49 6.53 -10.76
C VAL A 78 -3.92 6.36 -11.28
N PRO A 79 -4.33 5.17 -11.75
CA PRO A 79 -5.67 4.96 -12.27
C PRO A 79 -6.71 5.03 -11.14
N ASP A 80 -7.82 5.74 -11.37
CA ASP A 80 -8.95 5.77 -10.43
C ASP A 80 -9.89 4.57 -10.62
N ILE A 81 -9.53 3.46 -9.96
CA ILE A 81 -10.29 2.20 -10.01
C ILE A 81 -10.44 1.62 -8.59
N SER A 82 -11.33 0.63 -8.45
CA SER A 82 -11.70 0.05 -7.16
C SER A 82 -10.50 -0.38 -6.31
N ASP A 83 -9.56 -1.14 -6.88
CA ASP A 83 -8.41 -1.67 -6.14
C ASP A 83 -7.53 -0.54 -5.57
N VAL A 84 -7.30 0.52 -6.35
CA VAL A 84 -6.51 1.69 -5.91
C VAL A 84 -7.23 2.40 -4.78
N ARG A 85 -8.55 2.60 -4.89
CA ARG A 85 -9.36 3.20 -3.82
C ARG A 85 -9.34 2.35 -2.54
N THR A 86 -9.40 1.03 -2.67
CA THR A 86 -9.23 0.10 -1.54
C THR A 86 -7.85 0.25 -0.91
N MET A 87 -6.78 0.35 -1.71
CA MET A 87 -5.41 0.54 -1.17
C MET A 87 -5.29 1.85 -0.40
N VAL A 88 -5.86 2.94 -0.93
CA VAL A 88 -5.93 4.23 -0.24
C VAL A 88 -6.69 4.11 1.09
N SER A 89 -7.80 3.36 1.12
CA SER A 89 -8.55 3.07 2.36
C SER A 89 -7.70 2.30 3.38
N ILE A 90 -6.96 1.28 2.94
CA ILE A 90 -6.03 0.51 3.77
C ILE A 90 -4.96 1.44 4.37
N LEU A 91 -4.31 2.28 3.55
CA LEU A 91 -3.30 3.22 4.02
C LEU A 91 -3.89 4.18 5.06
N ARG A 92 -5.06 4.77 4.79
CA ARG A 92 -5.74 5.65 5.75
C ARG A 92 -6.08 4.95 7.07
N SER A 93 -6.44 3.65 7.03
CA SER A 93 -6.71 2.88 8.25
C SER A 93 -5.48 2.67 9.15
N LEU A 94 -4.27 2.82 8.59
CA LEU A 94 -3.01 2.80 9.34
C LEU A 94 -2.67 4.17 9.96
N GLY A 95 -3.53 5.19 9.80
CA GLY A 95 -3.28 6.57 10.23
C GLY A 95 -2.54 7.44 9.19
N VAL A 96 -2.19 6.87 8.03
CA VAL A 96 -1.46 7.57 6.97
C VAL A 96 -2.34 8.62 6.31
N ARG A 97 -1.78 9.82 6.08
CA ARG A 97 -2.50 10.89 5.38
C ARG A 97 -2.38 10.67 3.87
N VAL A 98 -3.51 10.51 3.21
CA VAL A 98 -3.57 10.26 1.76
C VAL A 98 -4.54 11.23 1.09
N ASP A 99 -4.05 12.02 0.15
CA ASP A 99 -4.85 12.88 -0.72
C ASP A 99 -4.86 12.36 -2.16
N THR A 100 -6.00 12.46 -2.82
CA THR A 100 -6.20 11.96 -4.19
C THR A 100 -6.84 13.04 -5.05
N CYS A 101 -6.24 13.39 -6.19
CA CYS A 101 -6.77 14.38 -7.12
C CYS A 101 -6.35 14.07 -8.55
N GLY A 102 -7.29 13.84 -9.45
CA GLY A 102 -7.03 13.81 -10.91
C GLY A 102 -5.92 12.84 -11.36
N GLY A 103 -5.86 11.64 -10.79
CA GLY A 103 -4.80 10.66 -11.09
C GLY A 103 -3.46 10.92 -10.39
N GLU A 104 -3.39 11.93 -9.51
CA GLU A 104 -2.31 12.10 -8.55
C GLU A 104 -2.73 11.60 -7.17
N VAL A 105 -1.80 10.97 -6.45
CA VAL A 105 -1.98 10.54 -5.06
C VAL A 105 -0.79 11.04 -4.24
N VAL A 106 -1.05 11.76 -3.16
CA VAL A 106 -0.04 12.22 -2.21
C VAL A 106 -0.20 11.44 -0.92
N VAL A 107 0.88 10.77 -0.49
CA VAL A 107 0.90 9.94 0.72
C VAL A 107 1.95 10.49 1.68
N ASP A 108 1.56 10.80 2.91
CA ASP A 108 2.51 11.09 4.01
C ASP A 108 2.37 10.02 5.09
N ALA A 109 3.43 9.21 5.20
CA ALA A 109 3.53 8.05 6.07
C ALA A 109 4.31 8.31 7.37
N ASP A 110 4.65 9.56 7.69
CA ASP A 110 5.30 9.87 8.98
C ASP A 110 4.36 9.72 10.18
N GLY A 111 3.05 9.79 9.95
CA GLY A 111 2.01 9.62 10.96
C GLY A 111 1.40 8.21 11.02
N ILE A 112 2.15 7.13 10.77
CA ILE A 112 1.63 5.77 10.97
C ILE A 112 1.27 5.60 12.46
N LEU A 113 0.01 5.27 12.73
CA LEU A 113 -0.54 5.10 14.10
C LEU A 113 -0.87 3.65 14.43
N SER A 114 -0.90 2.77 13.43
CA SER A 114 -1.27 1.36 13.59
C SER A 114 -0.43 0.47 12.70
N VAL A 115 -0.23 -0.77 13.15
CA VAL A 115 0.36 -1.89 12.39
C VAL A 115 -0.68 -2.93 11.96
N ASP A 116 -1.97 -2.73 12.34
CA ASP A 116 -3.12 -3.57 11.96
C ASP A 116 -4.04 -2.75 11.02
N PRO A 117 -3.93 -2.91 9.69
CA PRO A 117 -4.83 -2.28 8.74
C PRO A 117 -6.25 -2.86 8.83
N CYS A 118 -7.25 -2.10 8.42
CA CYS A 118 -8.64 -2.54 8.46
C CYS A 118 -8.84 -3.87 7.73
N CYS A 119 -9.21 -4.88 8.52
CA CYS A 119 -9.28 -6.27 8.09
C CYS A 119 -10.29 -6.51 6.95
N GLU A 120 -11.37 -5.72 6.89
CA GLU A 120 -12.36 -5.78 5.81
C GLU A 120 -11.79 -5.28 4.48
N GLU A 121 -11.06 -4.15 4.50
CA GLU A 121 -10.45 -3.57 3.30
C GLU A 121 -9.35 -4.48 2.73
N VAL A 122 -8.52 -5.06 3.58
CA VAL A 122 -7.46 -6.00 3.16
C VAL A 122 -8.05 -7.22 2.46
N ARG A 123 -9.21 -7.72 2.90
CA ARG A 123 -9.86 -8.88 2.29
C ARG A 123 -10.55 -8.60 0.95
N LYS A 124 -10.88 -7.34 0.64
CA LYS A 124 -11.52 -6.97 -0.63
C LYS A 124 -10.62 -7.20 -1.84
N MET A 125 -9.30 -7.21 -1.66
CA MET A 125 -8.37 -7.48 -2.75
C MET A 125 -7.16 -8.27 -2.27
N ARG A 126 -6.68 -9.19 -3.10
CA ARG A 126 -5.48 -9.96 -2.79
C ARG A 126 -4.26 -9.07 -2.52
N ALA A 127 -4.12 -7.93 -3.20
CA ALA A 127 -3.00 -7.02 -2.96
C ALA A 127 -3.08 -6.28 -1.61
N GLY A 128 -4.17 -6.43 -0.84
CA GLY A 128 -4.36 -5.71 0.41
C GLY A 128 -3.27 -5.99 1.44
N PHE A 129 -2.70 -7.20 1.43
CA PHE A 129 -1.62 -7.55 2.36
C PHE A 129 -0.26 -6.97 1.96
N PHE A 130 -0.12 -6.25 0.85
CA PHE A 130 1.17 -5.68 0.42
C PHE A 130 1.73 -4.65 1.42
N CYS A 131 0.86 -3.96 2.16
CA CYS A 131 1.25 -3.01 3.21
C CYS A 131 2.04 -3.63 4.37
N SER A 132 1.93 -4.95 4.59
CA SER A 132 2.66 -5.63 5.67
C SER A 132 4.18 -5.59 5.49
N ARG A 133 4.70 -5.72 4.26
CA ARG A 133 6.16 -5.71 4.00
C ARG A 133 6.81 -4.39 4.41
N PRO A 134 6.34 -3.22 3.93
CA PRO A 134 6.92 -1.96 4.32
C PRO A 134 6.66 -1.60 5.80
N LEU A 135 5.55 -2.06 6.40
CA LEU A 135 5.34 -1.93 7.85
C LEU A 135 6.40 -2.70 8.64
N ILE A 136 6.63 -3.97 8.31
CA ILE A 136 7.69 -4.78 8.93
C ILE A 136 9.06 -4.12 8.72
N ALA A 137 9.34 -3.61 7.52
CA ALA A 137 10.63 -2.98 7.22
C ALA A 137 10.86 -1.66 7.97
N ARG A 138 9.82 -0.86 8.20
CA ARG A 138 9.93 0.47 8.84
C ARG A 138 9.69 0.44 10.35
N ILE A 139 8.72 -0.34 10.80
CA ILE A 139 8.20 -0.38 12.17
C ILE A 139 8.58 -1.69 12.89
N GLY A 140 9.14 -2.68 12.19
CA GLY A 140 9.51 -3.96 12.80
C GLY A 140 8.33 -4.91 13.04
N GLU A 141 7.09 -4.46 12.84
CA GLU A 141 5.88 -5.24 13.12
C GLU A 141 4.78 -4.98 12.08
N ALA A 142 4.02 -6.02 11.74
CA ALA A 142 2.75 -5.91 11.02
C ALA A 142 1.77 -7.00 11.41
N VAL A 143 0.50 -6.63 11.57
CA VAL A 143 -0.63 -7.55 11.61
C VAL A 143 -1.34 -7.45 10.27
N VAL A 144 -1.72 -8.58 9.67
CA VAL A 144 -2.40 -8.55 8.37
C VAL A 144 -3.43 -9.67 8.23
N ALA A 145 -4.59 -9.33 7.70
CA ALA A 145 -5.59 -10.32 7.35
C ALA A 145 -5.09 -11.20 6.20
N LEU A 146 -5.29 -12.52 6.31
CA LEU A 146 -5.02 -13.40 5.18
C LEU A 146 -6.03 -13.11 4.07
N PRO A 147 -5.59 -13.04 2.79
CA PRO A 147 -6.52 -12.91 1.68
C PRO A 147 -7.49 -14.10 1.69
N GLY A 148 -8.76 -13.83 1.42
CA GLY A 148 -9.77 -14.88 1.32
C GLY A 148 -9.56 -15.82 0.12
N GLY A 149 -10.47 -16.78 -0.03
CA GLY A 149 -10.56 -17.57 -1.26
C GLY A 149 -10.78 -16.67 -2.47
N CYS A 150 -10.12 -16.99 -3.58
CA CYS A 150 -10.26 -16.28 -4.84
C CYS A 150 -10.89 -17.22 -5.87
N ASP A 151 -11.89 -16.75 -6.61
CA ASP A 151 -12.56 -17.54 -7.66
C ASP A 151 -11.61 -17.98 -8.79
N ILE A 152 -10.46 -17.31 -8.90
CA ILE A 152 -9.40 -17.64 -9.87
C ILE A 152 -8.56 -18.85 -9.41
N GLY A 153 -8.69 -19.29 -8.16
CA GLY A 153 -7.96 -20.42 -7.59
C GLY A 153 -7.28 -20.11 -6.25
N THR A 154 -6.60 -21.11 -5.69
CA THR A 154 -6.14 -21.11 -4.29
C THR A 154 -5.06 -20.08 -3.96
N ARG A 155 -4.23 -19.70 -4.94
CA ARG A 155 -3.13 -18.71 -4.84
C ARG A 155 -2.59 -18.61 -3.41
N PRO A 156 -1.78 -19.57 -2.92
CA PRO A 156 -1.29 -19.52 -1.55
C PRO A 156 -0.36 -18.32 -1.31
N VAL A 157 -0.15 -17.97 -0.05
CA VAL A 157 0.73 -16.88 0.40
C VAL A 157 1.90 -17.42 1.25
N ASP A 158 2.18 -18.72 1.12
CA ASP A 158 3.28 -19.42 1.77
C ASP A 158 4.64 -18.80 1.42
N LEU A 159 4.90 -18.50 0.14
CA LEU A 159 6.14 -17.86 -0.30
C LEU A 159 6.36 -16.49 0.35
N PHE A 160 5.29 -15.76 0.62
CA PHE A 160 5.35 -14.47 1.30
C PHE A 160 5.87 -14.64 2.73
N PHE A 161 5.29 -15.57 3.51
CA PHE A 161 5.69 -15.80 4.89
C PHE A 161 7.05 -16.50 5.00
N ASN A 162 7.34 -17.44 4.11
CA ASN A 162 8.64 -18.10 4.07
C ASN A 162 9.77 -17.12 3.74
N GLY A 163 9.53 -16.16 2.84
CA GLY A 163 10.48 -15.08 2.57
C GLY A 163 10.73 -14.20 3.79
N LEU A 164 9.68 -13.83 4.54
CA LEU A 164 9.85 -13.07 5.78
C LEU A 164 10.64 -13.84 6.85
N ARG A 165 10.34 -15.14 7.04
CA ARG A 165 11.10 -16.00 7.96
C ARG A 165 12.57 -16.12 7.57
N ALA A 166 12.85 -16.27 6.27
CA ALA A 166 14.22 -16.30 5.76
C ALA A 166 14.99 -14.99 6.00
N LEU A 167 14.28 -13.87 6.16
CA LEU A 167 14.84 -12.56 6.53
C LEU A 167 14.92 -12.34 8.06
N GLY A 168 14.61 -13.36 8.87
CA GLY A 168 14.69 -13.30 10.34
C GLY A 168 13.38 -12.93 11.04
N ALA A 169 12.28 -12.72 10.31
CA ALA A 169 11.01 -12.41 10.96
C ALA A 169 10.36 -13.63 11.62
N VAL A 170 9.79 -13.43 12.80
CA VAL A 170 8.91 -14.38 13.47
C VAL A 170 7.51 -14.18 12.89
N VAL A 171 6.96 -15.24 12.30
CA VAL A 171 5.64 -15.19 11.64
C VAL A 171 4.72 -16.23 12.25
N GLU A 172 3.69 -15.75 12.94
CA GLU A 172 2.64 -16.56 13.54
C GLU A 172 1.34 -16.47 12.70
N LEU A 173 0.78 -17.62 12.35
CA LEU A 173 -0.47 -17.71 11.62
C LEU A 173 -1.58 -18.07 12.59
N ARG A 174 -2.56 -17.17 12.74
CA ARG A 174 -3.80 -17.40 13.51
C ARG A 174 -4.99 -17.57 12.56
N ILE A 175 -6.17 -17.88 13.11
CA ILE A 175 -7.38 -18.13 12.30
C ILE A 175 -7.70 -16.89 11.44
N ARG A 176 -7.46 -17.00 10.11
CA ARG A 176 -7.70 -15.95 9.10
C ARG A 176 -6.89 -14.65 9.25
N ARG A 177 -5.91 -14.61 10.15
CA ARG A 177 -4.97 -13.49 10.32
C ARG A 177 -3.55 -14.02 10.39
N ALA A 178 -2.60 -13.27 9.85
CA ALA A 178 -1.19 -13.49 10.05
C ALA A 178 -0.63 -12.33 10.87
N VAL A 179 0.10 -12.65 11.93
CA VAL A 179 0.88 -11.68 12.68
C VAL A 179 2.34 -11.93 12.31
N ALA A 180 3.02 -10.90 11.83
CA ALA A 180 4.42 -10.97 11.44
C ALA A 180 5.20 -9.89 12.19
N VAL A 181 6.11 -10.33 13.05
CA VAL A 181 7.01 -9.48 13.83
C VAL A 181 8.42 -9.75 13.32
N ALA A 182 9.09 -8.73 12.79
CA ALA A 182 10.51 -8.87 12.48
C ALA A 182 11.33 -8.77 13.76
N CYS A 183 11.91 -9.90 14.18
CA CYS A 183 13.06 -9.88 15.07
C CYS A 183 14.29 -9.62 14.21
N VAL A 184 14.69 -8.36 14.06
CA VAL A 184 15.98 -8.02 13.43
C VAL A 184 17.03 -7.93 14.55
N PRO A 185 17.96 -8.89 14.67
CA PRO A 185 18.87 -8.99 15.81
C PRO A 185 19.72 -7.72 16.05
N ASP A 186 20.01 -6.98 14.99
CA ASP A 186 20.92 -5.81 15.02
C ASP A 186 20.19 -4.46 15.14
N PHE A 187 18.87 -4.44 15.24
CA PHE A 187 18.07 -3.20 15.19
C PHE A 187 17.33 -2.87 16.50
N GLY A 188 17.65 -3.54 17.62
CA GLY A 188 17.16 -3.18 18.96
C GLY A 188 15.74 -3.63 19.31
N TRP A 189 15.09 -4.44 18.47
CA TRP A 189 13.70 -4.91 18.66
C TRP A 189 13.56 -6.14 19.57
N ALA A 190 14.67 -6.68 20.07
CA ALA A 190 14.71 -7.93 20.83
C ALA A 190 13.88 -7.90 22.13
N SER A 191 13.61 -6.72 22.70
CA SER A 191 12.81 -6.57 23.93
C SER A 191 11.29 -6.54 23.72
N HIS A 192 10.79 -6.44 22.47
CA HIS A 192 9.34 -6.40 22.20
C HIS A 192 8.69 -7.78 22.04
N ILE A 193 9.48 -8.84 21.87
CA ILE A 193 9.00 -10.20 21.59
C ILE A 193 8.23 -10.79 22.78
N GLU A 194 8.62 -10.48 24.02
CA GLU A 194 7.90 -10.92 25.22
C GLU A 194 6.52 -10.27 25.40
N SER A 195 6.20 -9.20 24.66
CA SER A 195 4.91 -8.51 24.76
C SER A 195 3.85 -9.06 23.80
N VAL A 196 4.26 -9.74 22.71
CA VAL A 196 3.33 -10.26 21.69
C VAL A 196 2.45 -11.38 22.26
N ASP A 197 2.99 -12.16 23.20
CA ASP A 197 2.23 -13.17 23.95
C ASP A 197 1.23 -12.57 24.95
N LYS A 198 1.38 -11.30 25.36
CA LYS A 198 0.55 -10.65 26.40
C LYS A 198 -0.47 -9.64 25.88
N LEU A 199 -0.33 -9.15 24.66
CA LEU A 199 -1.17 -8.08 24.11
C LEU A 199 -2.48 -8.56 23.46
N TYR A 200 -2.64 -9.86 23.22
CA TYR A 200 -3.72 -10.39 22.37
C TYR A 200 -4.31 -11.73 22.86
N ASP A 201 -4.40 -11.90 24.19
CA ASP A 201 -5.30 -12.87 24.86
C ASP A 201 -6.73 -12.32 24.98
#